data_AF-A0A1Z8XAD9-F1
#
_entry.id   AF-A0A1Z8XAD9-F1
#
_cell.length_a   1.000
_cell.length_b   1.000
_cell.length_c   1.000
_cell.angle_alpha   90.00
_cell.angle_beta   90.00
_cell.angle_gamma   90.00
#
_symmetry.space_group_name_H-M   'P 1'
#
loop_
_entity.id
_entity.type
_entity.pdbx_description
1 polymer ?
#
loop_
_entity_poly.entity_id
_entity_poly.type
_entity_poly.pdbx_seq_one_letter_code
_entity_poly.pdbx_strand_id
1 'polypeptide(L)'
;MYKVSDISLLIKNFSITIFFIISSIFIYSLIGTSNDLSSSVRTYLADQSNLQRQIIDDTTNVFDTYTEVSMMIAARALETEYIIEPSTADEIVNDSLEIMQDGNPRLYRLIKELNDYYIDFLR
;
A
#
# COMPACT_ATOMS: atom_id res chain seq x y z
N MET A 1 69.03 -26.67 -24.24
CA MET A 1 69.02 -26.93 -22.78
C MET A 1 68.57 -25.63 -22.12
N TYR A 2 67.32 -25.54 -21.66
CA TYR A 2 66.82 -24.31 -21.02
C TYR A 2 67.56 -24.09 -19.70
N LYS A 3 68.00 -22.85 -19.43
CA LYS A 3 68.59 -22.53 -18.13
C LYS A 3 67.47 -22.57 -17.08
N VAL A 4 67.78 -23.07 -15.89
CA VAL A 4 66.84 -23.15 -14.76
C VAL A 4 66.17 -21.79 -14.44
N SER A 5 66.85 -20.67 -14.76
CA SER A 5 66.31 -19.31 -14.67
C SER A 5 65.06 -19.07 -15.52
N ASP A 6 65.02 -19.65 -16.73
CA ASP A 6 63.99 -19.36 -17.73
C ASP A 6 62.69 -20.10 -17.41
N ILE A 7 62.82 -21.32 -16.87
CA ILE A 7 61.69 -22.12 -16.36
C ILE A 7 61.08 -21.44 -15.13
N SER A 8 61.91 -20.93 -14.22
CA SER A 8 61.46 -20.17 -13.04
C SER A 8 60.69 -18.90 -13.43
N LEU A 9 61.14 -18.17 -14.45
CA LEU A 9 60.46 -16.97 -14.94
C LEU A 9 59.09 -17.32 -15.56
N LEU A 10 59.03 -18.39 -16.35
CA LEU A 10 57.80 -18.87 -16.97
C LEU A 10 56.75 -19.26 -15.92
N ILE A 11 57.15 -20.00 -14.87
CA ILE A 11 56.27 -20.42 -13.78
C ILE A 11 55.72 -19.22 -13.01
N LYS A 12 56.56 -18.21 -12.74
CA LYS A 12 56.12 -16.97 -12.06
C LYS A 12 55.11 -16.21 -12.90
N ASN A 13 55.37 -16.03 -14.20
CA ASN A 13 54.44 -15.33 -15.09
C ASN A 13 53.11 -16.07 -15.21
N PHE A 14 53.14 -17.40 -15.35
CA PHE A 14 51.94 -18.23 -15.40
C PHE A 14 51.12 -18.13 -14.11
N SER A 15 51.78 -18.13 -12.95
CA SER A 15 51.14 -17.98 -11.64
C SER A 15 50.48 -16.61 -11.48
N ILE A 16 51.13 -15.54 -11.95
CA ILE A 16 50.58 -14.18 -11.96
C ILE A 16 49.35 -14.11 -12.87
N THR A 17 49.40 -14.71 -14.06
CA THR A 17 48.25 -14.76 -14.98
C THR A 17 47.06 -15.49 -14.37
N ILE A 18 47.28 -16.66 -13.75
CA ILE A 18 46.21 -17.40 -13.06
C ILE A 18 45.62 -16.56 -11.92
N PHE A 19 46.48 -15.90 -11.13
CA PHE A 19 46.03 -15.02 -10.06
C PHE A 19 45.11 -13.91 -10.59
N PHE A 20 45.50 -13.22 -11.67
CA PHE A 20 44.65 -12.19 -12.28
C PHE A 20 43.31 -12.73 -12.78
N ILE A 21 43.29 -13.91 -13.41
CA ILE A 21 42.04 -14.53 -13.88
C ILE A 21 41.10 -14.82 -12.70
N ILE A 22 41.60 -15.41 -11.63
CA ILE A 22 40.80 -15.72 -10.43
C ILE A 22 40.29 -14.43 -9.77
N SER A 23 41.15 -13.42 -9.62
CA SER A 23 40.74 -12.12 -9.08
C SER A 23 39.68 -11.43 -9.92
N SER A 24 39.78 -11.49 -11.25
CA SER A 24 38.75 -10.93 -12.14
C SER A 24 37.41 -11.64 -11.97
N ILE A 25 37.38 -12.98 -11.93
CA ILE A 25 36.16 -13.75 -11.69
C ILE A 25 35.53 -13.35 -10.34
N PHE A 26 36.34 -13.28 -9.29
CA PHE A 26 35.87 -12.89 -7.96
C PHE A 26 35.25 -11.49 -7.94
N ILE A 27 35.89 -10.51 -8.60
CA ILE A 27 35.36 -9.14 -8.71
C ILE A 27 34.03 -9.14 -9.48
N TYR A 28 33.93 -9.87 -10.59
CA TYR A 28 32.68 -9.98 -11.35
C TYR A 28 31.55 -10.60 -10.50
N SER A 29 31.84 -11.64 -9.72
CA SER A 29 30.88 -12.24 -8.80
C SER A 29 30.42 -11.26 -7.72
N LEU A 30 31.33 -10.48 -7.14
CA LEU A 30 30.97 -9.45 -6.15
C LEU A 30 30.04 -8.39 -6.74
N ILE A 31 30.34 -7.90 -7.95
CA ILE A 31 29.48 -6.93 -8.65
C ILE A 31 28.08 -7.51 -8.89
N GLY A 32 27.99 -8.77 -9.33
CA GLY A 32 26.72 -9.47 -9.52
C GLY A 32 25.88 -9.50 -8.23
N THR A 33 26.45 -10.02 -7.15
CA THR A 33 25.75 -10.10 -5.85
C THR A 33 25.33 -8.73 -5.30
N SER A 34 26.13 -7.70 -5.53
CA SER A 34 25.80 -6.33 -5.12
C SER A 34 24.60 -5.77 -5.89
N ASN A 35 24.54 -6.03 -7.20
CA ASN A 35 23.42 -5.63 -8.03
C ASN A 35 22.13 -6.36 -7.64
N ASP A 36 22.21 -7.66 -7.35
CA ASP A 36 21.06 -8.45 -6.90
C ASP A 36 20.53 -7.94 -5.56
N LEU A 37 21.43 -7.65 -4.62
CA LEU A 37 21.07 -7.06 -3.32
C LEU A 37 20.41 -5.69 -3.49
N SER A 38 20.97 -4.83 -4.34
CA SER A 38 20.42 -3.50 -4.66
C SER A 38 19.01 -3.61 -5.26
N SER A 39 18.79 -4.55 -6.18
CA SER A 39 17.47 -4.81 -6.75
C SER A 39 16.48 -5.29 -5.69
N SER A 40 16.89 -6.22 -4.84
CA SER A 40 16.04 -6.75 -3.76
C SER A 40 15.62 -5.65 -2.79
N VAL A 41 16.53 -4.74 -2.42
CA VAL A 41 16.23 -3.60 -1.55
C VAL A 41 15.23 -2.64 -2.22
N ARG A 42 15.39 -2.36 -3.53
CA ARG A 42 14.45 -1.50 -4.26
C ARG A 42 13.06 -2.10 -4.31
N THR A 43 12.93 -3.39 -4.59
CA THR A 43 11.63 -4.08 -4.58
C THR A 43 10.99 -4.02 -3.21
N TYR A 44 11.76 -4.32 -2.15
CA TYR A 44 11.26 -4.24 -0.78
C TYR A 44 10.73 -2.84 -0.41
N LEU A 45 11.45 -1.78 -0.77
CA LEU A 45 11.01 -0.40 -0.53
C LEU A 45 9.75 -0.04 -1.34
N ALA A 46 9.66 -0.52 -2.58
CA ALA A 46 8.47 -0.32 -3.41
C ALA A 46 7.24 -1.02 -2.80
N ASP A 47 7.40 -2.27 -2.36
CA ASP A 47 6.34 -3.04 -1.71
C ASP A 47 5.87 -2.38 -0.42
N GLN A 48 6.80 -1.89 0.41
CA GLN A 48 6.45 -1.12 1.61
C GLN A 48 5.68 0.16 1.26
N SER A 49 6.10 0.91 0.24
CA SER A 49 5.40 2.12 -0.18
C SER A 49 3.98 1.81 -0.68
N ASN A 50 3.80 0.71 -1.40
CA ASN A 50 2.48 0.27 -1.88
C ASN A 50 1.57 -0.13 -0.72
N LEU A 51 2.08 -0.89 0.26
CA LEU A 51 1.33 -1.24 1.47
C LEU A 51 0.92 0.00 2.28
N GLN A 52 1.83 0.97 2.43
CA GLN A 52 1.51 2.22 3.12
C GLN A 52 0.40 3.01 2.41
N ARG A 53 0.42 3.07 1.08
CA ARG A 53 -0.66 3.71 0.31
C ARG A 53 -1.99 3.01 0.52
N GLN A 54 -2.02 1.67 0.42
CA GLN A 54 -3.23 0.90 0.66
C GLN A 54 -3.79 1.12 2.08
N ILE A 55 -2.94 1.14 3.10
CA ILE A 55 -3.36 1.40 4.48
C ILE A 55 -3.94 2.81 4.63
N ILE A 56 -3.33 3.82 4.00
CA ILE A 56 -3.83 5.20 4.05
C ILE A 56 -5.20 5.29 3.36
N ASP A 57 -5.35 4.68 2.19
CA ASP A 57 -6.59 4.68 1.42
C ASP A 57 -7.70 3.98 2.22
N ASP A 58 -7.43 2.80 2.78
CA ASP A 58 -8.38 2.05 3.62
C ASP A 58 -8.79 2.84 4.87
N THR A 59 -7.83 3.50 5.52
CA THR A 59 -8.10 4.33 6.72
C THR A 59 -8.96 5.54 6.38
N THR A 60 -8.69 6.19 5.24
CA THR A 60 -9.45 7.33 4.75
C THR A 60 -10.90 6.92 4.47
N ASN A 61 -11.09 5.80 3.75
CA ASN A 61 -12.43 5.26 3.47
C ASN A 61 -13.22 4.94 4.74
N VAL A 62 -12.57 4.39 5.77
CA VAL A 62 -13.21 4.13 7.08
C VAL A 62 -13.59 5.43 7.79
N PHE A 63 -12.72 6.43 7.76
CA PHE A 63 -12.97 7.72 8.40
C PHE A 63 -14.13 8.47 7.73
N ASP A 64 -14.17 8.48 6.39
CA ASP A 64 -15.26 9.10 5.62
C ASP A 64 -16.57 8.39 5.95
N THR A 65 -16.59 7.05 5.89
CA THR A 65 -17.76 6.25 6.27
C THR A 65 -18.26 6.59 7.67
N TYR A 66 -17.36 6.67 8.66
CA TYR A 66 -17.73 7.01 10.04
C TYR A 66 -18.32 8.42 10.16
N THR A 67 -17.75 9.38 9.43
CA THR A 67 -18.21 10.77 9.41
C THR A 67 -19.61 10.86 8.81
N GLU A 68 -19.85 10.20 7.67
CA GLU A 68 -21.17 10.16 7.03
C GLU A 68 -22.23 9.54 7.93
N VAL A 69 -21.95 8.37 8.54
CA VAL A 69 -22.89 7.75 9.48
C VAL A 69 -23.19 8.66 10.67
N SER A 70 -22.18 9.37 11.17
CA SER A 70 -22.36 10.32 12.28
C SER A 70 -23.26 11.50 11.89
N MET A 71 -23.10 12.03 10.68
CA MET A 71 -23.96 13.11 10.15
C MET A 71 -25.40 12.64 10.00
N MET A 72 -25.63 11.43 9.48
CA MET A 72 -26.96 10.83 9.37
C MET A 72 -27.65 10.71 10.72
N ILE A 73 -26.95 10.18 11.73
CA ILE A 73 -27.49 10.03 13.10
C ILE A 73 -27.81 11.41 13.67
N ALA A 74 -26.93 12.39 13.50
CA ALA A 74 -27.15 13.75 13.96
C ALA A 74 -28.39 14.37 13.29
N ALA A 75 -28.56 14.21 11.98
CA ALA A 75 -29.73 14.70 11.26
C ALA A 75 -31.03 14.10 11.81
N ARG A 76 -31.07 12.78 12.04
CA ARG A 76 -32.25 12.11 12.63
C ARG A 76 -32.52 12.54 14.07
N ALA A 77 -31.48 12.78 14.87
CA ALA A 77 -31.64 13.32 16.21
C ALA A 77 -32.22 14.74 16.18
N LEU A 78 -31.72 15.61 15.29
CA LEU A 78 -32.22 16.97 15.13
C LEU A 78 -33.66 17.01 14.60
N GLU A 79 -34.05 16.08 13.73
CA GLU A 79 -35.44 15.88 13.29
C GLU A 79 -36.34 15.51 14.48
N THR A 80 -35.90 14.55 15.30
CA THR A 80 -36.67 14.06 16.47
C THR A 80 -36.91 15.17 17.49
N GLU A 81 -35.94 16.07 17.67
CA GLU A 81 -36.04 17.25 18.55
C GLU A 81 -36.75 18.45 17.88
N TYR A 82 -37.32 18.27 16.69
CA TYR A 82 -38.01 19.30 15.90
C TYR A 82 -37.14 20.53 15.58
N ILE A 83 -35.81 20.36 15.52
CA ILE A 83 -34.85 21.43 15.21
C ILE A 83 -34.77 21.66 13.70
N ILE A 84 -34.85 20.57 12.92
CA ILE A 84 -34.88 20.61 11.45
C ILE A 84 -36.14 19.93 10.92
N GLU A 85 -36.54 20.30 9.70
CA GLU A 85 -37.67 19.66 9.04
C GLU A 85 -37.33 18.22 8.61
N PRO A 86 -38.34 17.33 8.58
CA PRO A 86 -38.13 15.94 8.15
C PRO A 86 -37.54 15.81 6.74
N SER A 87 -37.90 16.73 5.82
CA SER A 87 -37.35 16.80 4.46
C SER A 87 -35.86 17.15 4.44
N THR A 88 -35.42 18.06 5.30
CA THR A 88 -34.00 18.44 5.46
C THR A 88 -33.18 17.29 6.03
N ALA A 89 -33.75 16.55 7.00
CA ALA A 89 -33.10 15.37 7.53
C ALA A 89 -32.97 14.26 6.46
N ASP A 90 -34.01 14.07 5.64
CA ASP A 90 -33.99 13.11 4.53
C ASP A 90 -32.95 13.49 3.46
N GLU A 91 -32.77 14.78 3.16
CA GLU A 91 -31.74 15.28 2.25
C GLU A 91 -30.32 14.96 2.75
N ILE A 92 -30.01 15.34 4.00
CA ILE A 92 -28.70 15.06 4.62
C ILE A 92 -28.39 13.56 4.62
N VAL A 93 -29.40 12.74 4.95
CA VAL A 93 -29.24 11.29 4.96
C VAL A 93 -28.96 10.74 3.57
N ASN A 94 -29.68 11.20 2.54
CA ASN A 94 -29.46 10.73 1.18
C ASN A 94 -28.10 11.15 0.64
N ASP A 95 -27.67 12.38 0.91
CA ASP A 95 -26.34 12.87 0.51
C ASP A 95 -25.22 12.00 1.13
N SER A 96 -25.33 11.71 2.43
CA SER A 96 -24.39 10.82 3.11
C SER A 96 -24.42 9.39 2.57
N LEU A 97 -25.59 8.87 2.22
CA LEU A 97 -25.73 7.55 1.60
C LEU A 97 -25.09 7.48 0.21
N GLU A 98 -25.17 8.54 -0.60
CA GLU A 98 -24.50 8.59 -1.90
C GLU A 98 -22.98 8.52 -1.75
N ILE A 99 -22.41 9.28 -0.80
CA ILE A 99 -20.96 9.25 -0.50
C ILE A 99 -20.52 7.85 -0.04
N MET A 100 -21.33 7.18 0.79
CA MET A 100 -21.01 5.85 1.31
C MET A 100 -21.14 4.72 0.28
N GLN A 101 -21.92 4.91 -0.79
CA GLN A 101 -22.19 3.87 -1.78
C GLN A 101 -20.91 3.38 -2.47
N ASP A 102 -19.99 4.30 -2.77
CA ASP A 102 -18.74 4.01 -3.46
C ASP A 102 -17.66 3.47 -2.52
N GLY A 103 -17.60 3.97 -1.28
CA GLY A 103 -16.58 3.58 -0.30
C GLY A 103 -16.86 2.26 0.42
N ASN A 104 -18.12 1.99 0.80
CA ASN A 104 -18.47 0.78 1.54
C ASN A 104 -19.91 0.28 1.22
N PRO A 105 -20.09 -0.48 0.11
CA PRO A 105 -21.42 -0.88 -0.37
C PRO A 105 -22.17 -1.86 0.55
N ARG A 106 -21.49 -2.46 1.53
CA ARG A 106 -22.14 -3.31 2.55
C ARG A 106 -22.73 -2.45 3.66
N LEU A 107 -21.96 -1.49 4.18
CA LEU A 107 -22.44 -0.55 5.20
C LEU A 107 -23.52 0.38 4.63
N TYR A 108 -23.36 0.85 3.39
CA TYR A 108 -24.40 1.57 2.65
C TYR A 108 -25.75 0.85 2.71
N ARG A 109 -25.79 -0.45 2.34
CA ARG A 109 -27.04 -1.23 2.35
C ARG A 109 -27.65 -1.34 3.73
N LEU A 110 -26.84 -1.67 4.73
CA LEU A 110 -27.30 -1.81 6.11
C LEU A 110 -27.89 -0.50 6.64
N ILE A 111 -27.19 0.62 6.43
CA ILE A 111 -27.59 1.93 6.90
C ILE A 111 -28.84 2.41 6.16
N LYS A 112 -28.93 2.15 4.86
CA LYS A 112 -30.13 2.43 4.06
C LYS A 112 -31.34 1.65 4.58
N GLU A 113 -31.21 0.34 4.80
CA GLU A 113 -32.29 -0.49 5.36
C GLU A 113 -32.73 0.01 6.74
N LEU A 114 -31.79 0.43 7.60
CA LEU A 114 -32.11 1.03 8.90
C LEU A 114 -32.85 2.36 8.76
N ASN A 115 -32.46 3.19 7.81
CA ASN A 115 -33.11 4.46 7.55
C ASN A 115 -34.52 4.29 6.98
N ASP A 116 -34.70 3.39 6.02
CA ASP A 116 -36.00 3.07 5.44
C ASP A 116 -36.96 2.56 6.54
N TYR A 117 -36.46 1.70 7.44
CA TYR A 117 -37.21 1.24 8.60
C TYR A 117 -37.59 2.38 9.58
N TYR A 118 -36.67 3.32 9.83
CA TYR A 118 -36.95 4.48 10.68
C TYR A 118 -38.08 5.34 10.10
N ILE A 119 -38.05 5.61 8.79
CA ILE A 119 -39.08 6.37 8.09
C ILE A 119 -40.44 5.66 8.21
N ASP A 120 -40.48 4.36 7.91
CA ASP A 120 -41.70 3.54 7.98
C ASP A 120 -42.27 3.40 9.40
N PHE A 121 -41.43 3.51 10.44
CA PHE A 121 -41.85 3.36 11.83
C PHE A 121 -42.42 4.66 12.43
N LEU A 122 -41.89 5.83 12.03
CA LEU A 122 -42.25 7.13 12.60
C LEU A 122 -43.23 7.95 11.76
N ARG A 123 -43.43 7.62 10.48
CA ARG A 123 -44.42 8.24 9.59
C ARG A 123 -45.53 7.25 9.23
#